data_AF-A0A9D0KLL4-F1
#
_entry.id   AF-A0A9D0KLL4-F1
#
_cell.length_a   1.000
_cell.length_b   1.000
_cell.length_c   1.000
_cell.angle_alpha   90.00
_cell.angle_beta   90.00
_cell.angle_gamma   90.00
#
_symmetry.space_group_name_H-M   'P 1'
#
loop_
_entity.id
_entity.type
_entity.pdbx_description
1 polymer ?
#
loop_
_entity_poly.entity_id
_entity_poly.type
_entity_poly.pdbx_seq_one_letter_code
_entity_poly.pdbx_strand_id
1 'polypeptide(L)'
;MDELSGHFQKPRINPAWVNVRAVLPYGLTVDEILEALQAAYDFFHDVNSFLIGRGYSRLEDILLGNSFAGFLSEVLVKEIDRASKSLVRNTKVGGHPDLLPVGVYDDTSVLRGTDGIEIKSSKQRGGWQGHNPEAGWVMVFRYIIDIQTEPPEARRPTEIVQILAANLELSDWNFSGRLGRSRRTITASINKDGVHKLRSNPVYQHPDYVVKPRLYALTSE
;
A
#
# COMPACT_ATOMS: atom_id res chain seq x y z
N MET A 1 -21.83 6.62 30.27
CA MET A 1 -20.66 7.52 30.31
C MET A 1 -19.56 6.79 29.59
N ASP A 2 -19.10 7.39 28.48
CA ASP A 2 -18.01 7.00 27.57
C ASP A 2 -18.18 5.74 26.69
N GLU A 3 -19.10 5.83 25.72
CA GLU A 3 -18.84 5.26 24.39
C GLU A 3 -17.89 6.22 23.66
N LEU A 4 -16.58 5.99 23.83
CA LEU A 4 -15.51 6.72 23.16
C LEU A 4 -15.73 6.63 21.63
N SER A 5 -15.80 7.79 20.99
CA SER A 5 -15.99 7.92 19.55
C SER A 5 -14.93 7.12 18.78
N GLY A 6 -15.37 6.33 17.81
CA GLY A 6 -14.56 5.48 16.94
C GLY A 6 -13.38 6.19 16.25
N HIS A 7 -13.41 7.52 16.13
CA HIS A 7 -12.28 8.32 15.64
C HIS A 7 -11.04 8.33 16.55
N PHE A 8 -11.18 8.10 17.86
CA PHE A 8 -10.04 7.97 18.77
C PHE A 8 -9.46 6.56 18.81
N GLN A 9 -10.06 5.63 18.07
CA GLN A 9 -9.50 4.29 17.98
C GLN A 9 -8.34 4.31 17.00
N LYS A 10 -7.19 3.84 17.47
CA LYS A 10 -6.02 3.60 16.64
C LYS A 10 -6.00 2.13 16.20
N PRO A 11 -5.74 1.82 14.91
CA PRO A 11 -5.55 0.44 14.50
C PRO A 11 -4.39 -0.20 15.28
N ARG A 12 -4.46 -1.52 15.45
CA ARG A 12 -3.39 -2.28 16.09
C ARG A 12 -2.90 -3.35 15.13
N ILE A 13 -1.58 -3.44 15.01
CA ILE A 13 -0.95 -4.55 14.30
C ILE A 13 -1.25 -5.83 15.08
N ASN A 14 -1.83 -6.82 14.39
CA ASN A 14 -2.08 -8.13 14.97
C ASN A 14 -0.89 -9.06 14.68
N PRO A 15 -0.13 -9.50 15.70
CA PRO A 15 1.03 -10.37 15.50
C PRO A 15 0.68 -11.69 14.78
N ALA A 16 -0.55 -12.18 14.91
CA ALA A 16 -1.01 -13.40 14.24
C ALA A 16 -1.13 -13.25 12.72
N TRP A 17 -1.14 -12.02 12.19
CA TRP A 17 -1.21 -11.74 10.75
C TRP A 17 0.18 -11.48 10.15
N VAL A 18 1.22 -11.41 10.97
CA VAL A 18 2.60 -11.14 10.53
C VAL A 18 3.25 -12.42 10.02
N ASN A 19 3.85 -12.36 8.83
CA ASN A 19 4.74 -13.39 8.34
C ASN A 19 6.19 -12.96 8.55
N VAL A 20 6.79 -13.40 9.66
CA VAL A 20 8.20 -13.10 9.99
C VAL A 20 9.21 -13.73 9.02
N ARG A 21 8.76 -14.61 8.11
CA ARG A 21 9.60 -15.27 7.09
C ARG A 21 9.43 -14.67 5.70
N ALA A 22 8.75 -13.53 5.57
CA ALA A 22 8.61 -12.87 4.29
C ALA A 22 9.99 -12.51 3.72
N VAL A 23 10.20 -12.85 2.44
CA VAL A 23 11.47 -12.57 1.74
C VAL A 23 11.39 -11.18 1.14
N LEU A 24 12.27 -10.29 1.57
CA LEU A 24 12.30 -8.89 1.16
C LEU A 24 13.66 -8.53 0.56
N PRO A 25 13.72 -7.60 -0.39
CA PRO A 25 14.95 -7.26 -1.06
C PRO A 25 15.79 -6.27 -0.25
N TYR A 26 17.04 -6.10 -0.68
CA TYR A 26 17.94 -5.04 -0.20
C TYR A 26 18.15 -5.04 1.32
N GLY A 27 17.95 -6.17 2.01
CA GLY A 27 18.10 -6.26 3.46
C GLY A 27 16.98 -5.62 4.28
N LEU A 28 15.90 -5.17 3.64
CA LEU A 28 14.70 -4.70 4.35
C LEU A 28 14.13 -5.84 5.19
N THR A 29 13.77 -5.54 6.43
CA THR A 29 13.23 -6.52 7.38
C THR A 29 11.72 -6.35 7.58
N VAL A 30 11.07 -7.43 8.05
CA VAL A 30 9.65 -7.37 8.43
C VAL A 30 9.43 -6.38 9.57
N ASP A 31 10.34 -6.35 10.56
CA ASP A 31 10.23 -5.45 11.72
C ASP A 31 10.28 -3.98 11.31
N GLU A 32 11.15 -3.59 10.38
CA GLU A 32 11.20 -2.22 9.83
C GLU A 32 9.87 -1.84 9.13
N ILE A 33 9.23 -2.78 8.43
CA ILE A 33 7.90 -2.55 7.82
C ILE A 33 6.82 -2.39 8.90
N LEU A 34 6.86 -3.19 9.97
CA LEU A 34 5.89 -3.10 11.06
C LEU A 34 6.06 -1.81 11.87
N GLU A 35 7.30 -1.36 12.08
CA GLU A 35 7.60 -0.07 12.69
C GLU A 35 7.04 1.07 11.83
N ALA A 36 7.30 1.06 10.52
CA ALA A 36 6.74 2.04 9.60
C ALA A 36 5.21 2.02 9.55
N LEU A 37 4.59 0.84 9.60
CA LEU A 37 3.14 0.69 9.66
C LEU A 37 2.56 1.29 10.95
N GLN A 38 3.21 1.05 12.09
CA GLN A 38 2.79 1.61 13.36
C GLN A 38 2.91 3.13 13.36
N ALA A 39 4.01 3.67 12.84
CA ALA A 39 4.20 5.11 12.70
C ALA A 39 3.14 5.75 11.77
N ALA A 40 2.80 5.08 10.67
CA ALA A 40 1.71 5.52 9.80
C ALA A 40 0.36 5.52 10.55
N TYR A 41 0.04 4.47 11.32
CA TYR A 41 -1.17 4.45 12.14
C TYR A 41 -1.21 5.56 13.18
N ASP A 42 -0.10 5.85 13.83
CA ASP A 42 0.04 6.95 14.78
C ASP A 42 -0.24 8.30 14.08
N PHE A 43 0.38 8.51 12.92
CA PHE A 43 0.16 9.72 12.11
C PHE A 43 -1.30 9.91 11.70
N PHE A 44 -1.96 8.89 11.16
CA PHE A 44 -3.37 8.99 10.74
C PHE A 44 -4.30 9.21 11.94
N HIS A 45 -4.03 8.53 13.06
CA HIS A 45 -4.78 8.73 14.30
C HIS A 45 -4.68 10.18 14.78
N ASP A 46 -3.47 10.75 14.81
CA ASP A 46 -3.24 12.09 15.32
C ASP A 46 -3.86 13.16 14.41
N VAL A 47 -3.71 13.02 13.10
CA VAL A 47 -4.33 13.91 12.11
C VAL A 47 -5.86 13.86 12.20
N ASN A 48 -6.44 12.66 12.22
CA ASN A 48 -7.89 12.52 12.31
C ASN A 48 -8.42 13.02 13.66
N SER A 49 -7.74 12.73 14.77
CA SER A 49 -8.09 13.26 16.10
C SER A 49 -8.11 14.78 16.11
N PHE A 50 -7.10 15.42 15.51
CA PHE A 50 -7.05 16.88 15.38
C PHE A 50 -8.19 17.43 14.51
N LEU A 51 -8.42 16.87 13.32
CA LEU A 51 -9.46 17.33 12.40
C LEU A 51 -10.85 17.24 13.03
N ILE A 52 -11.18 16.09 13.60
CA ILE A 52 -12.46 15.83 14.27
C ILE A 52 -12.62 16.74 15.49
N GLY A 53 -11.57 16.88 16.32
CA GLY A 53 -11.59 17.77 17.49
C GLY A 53 -11.84 19.24 17.14
N ARG A 54 -11.70 19.62 15.87
CA ARG A 54 -11.96 20.96 15.33
C ARG A 54 -13.24 21.03 14.49
N GLY A 55 -14.03 19.96 14.42
CA GLY A 55 -15.29 19.90 13.68
C GLY A 55 -15.14 19.67 12.17
N TYR A 56 -13.95 19.26 11.70
CA TYR A 56 -13.75 18.81 10.33
C TYR A 56 -14.03 17.30 10.20
N SER A 57 -14.16 16.80 8.96
CA SER A 57 -14.23 15.36 8.67
C SER A 57 -12.84 14.71 8.73
N ARG A 58 -12.81 13.37 8.74
CA ARG A 58 -11.55 12.60 8.65
C ARG A 58 -10.88 12.81 7.29
N LEU A 59 -9.58 12.54 7.22
CA LEU A 59 -8.80 12.71 6.02
C LEU A 59 -9.29 11.85 4.84
N GLU A 60 -9.66 10.59 5.11
CA GLU A 60 -10.21 9.67 4.10
C GLU A 60 -11.61 10.07 3.59
N ASP A 61 -12.33 10.91 4.33
CA ASP A 61 -13.62 11.46 3.93
C ASP A 61 -13.46 12.75 3.11
N ILE A 62 -12.40 13.52 3.38
CA ILE A 62 -12.07 14.76 2.66
C ILE A 62 -11.46 14.46 1.28
N LEU A 63 -10.58 13.45 1.19
CA LEU A 63 -9.82 13.16 -0.02
C LEU A 63 -10.56 12.22 -0.98
N LEU A 64 -10.42 12.47 -2.29
CA LEU A 64 -10.81 11.49 -3.31
C LEU A 64 -10.03 10.18 -3.12
N GLY A 65 -10.64 9.05 -3.46
CA GLY A 65 -10.05 7.73 -3.16
C GLY A 65 -8.65 7.50 -3.74
N ASN A 66 -8.34 8.03 -4.91
CA ASN A 66 -6.99 7.98 -5.50
C ASN A 66 -6.02 8.94 -4.81
N SER A 67 -6.49 10.13 -4.40
CA SER A 67 -5.69 11.08 -3.63
C SER A 67 -5.33 10.53 -2.25
N PHE A 68 -6.29 9.91 -1.55
CA PHE A 68 -6.02 9.25 -0.27
C PHE A 68 -5.05 8.08 -0.40
N ALA A 69 -5.21 7.26 -1.44
CA ALA A 69 -4.29 6.15 -1.71
C ALA A 69 -2.85 6.65 -1.97
N GLY A 70 -2.69 7.69 -2.81
CA GLY A 70 -1.38 8.29 -3.05
C GLY A 70 -0.78 8.93 -1.78
N PHE A 71 -1.60 9.61 -0.99
CA PHE A 71 -1.17 10.19 0.29
C PHE A 71 -0.70 9.10 1.28
N LEU A 72 -1.46 8.01 1.42
CA LEU A 72 -1.07 6.88 2.27
C LEU A 72 0.22 6.22 1.79
N SER A 73 0.40 6.04 0.47
CA SER A 73 1.69 5.58 -0.09
C SER A 73 2.84 6.50 0.31
N GLU A 74 2.68 7.82 0.17
CA GLU A 74 3.72 8.80 0.50
C GLU A 74 4.09 8.78 2.00
N VAL A 75 3.09 8.65 2.89
CA VAL A 75 3.34 8.49 4.33
C VAL A 75 4.14 7.20 4.58
N LEU A 76 3.71 6.08 4.01
CA LEU A 76 4.39 4.79 4.19
C LEU A 76 5.84 4.81 3.65
N VAL A 77 6.09 5.45 2.51
CA VAL A 77 7.45 5.63 1.97
C VAL A 77 8.34 6.36 2.97
N LYS A 78 7.85 7.47 3.54
CA LYS A 78 8.62 8.25 4.53
C LYS A 78 8.85 7.50 5.83
N GLU A 79 7.87 6.73 6.30
CA GLU A 79 8.04 5.97 7.53
C GLU A 79 8.94 4.74 7.32
N ILE A 80 8.93 4.12 6.14
CA ILE A 80 9.91 3.06 5.79
C ILE A 80 11.32 3.64 5.67
N ASP A 81 11.49 4.80 5.03
CA ASP A 81 12.77 5.53 4.96
C ASP A 81 13.35 5.84 6.35
N ARG A 82 12.49 6.15 7.33
CA ARG A 82 12.92 6.39 8.72
C ARG A 82 13.29 5.13 9.47
N ALA A 83 12.51 4.05 9.30
CA ALA A 83 12.71 2.80 10.01
C ALA A 83 13.86 1.97 9.41
N SER A 84 14.03 2.01 8.08
CA SER A 84 14.95 1.13 7.37
C SER A 84 16.40 1.59 7.48
N LYS A 85 17.30 0.61 7.68
CA LYS A 85 18.75 0.83 7.60
C LYS A 85 19.32 0.66 6.20
N SER A 86 18.55 0.07 5.29
CA SER A 86 19.04 -0.36 3.98
C SER A 86 18.30 0.26 2.79
N LEU A 87 17.16 0.90 3.04
CA LEU A 87 16.40 1.65 2.07
C LEU A 87 16.24 3.10 2.50
N VAL A 88 16.23 3.98 1.51
CA VAL A 88 15.97 5.42 1.66
C VAL A 88 14.94 5.86 0.64
N ARG A 89 14.15 6.89 0.93
CA ARG A 89 13.20 7.43 -0.05
C ARG A 89 13.93 8.02 -1.25
N ASN A 90 13.36 7.85 -2.43
CA ASN A 90 13.79 8.56 -3.62
C ASN A 90 13.45 10.04 -3.47
N THR A 91 14.46 10.90 -3.50
CA THR A 91 14.27 12.35 -3.35
C THR A 91 13.88 13.06 -4.65
N LYS A 92 13.92 12.33 -5.78
CA LYS A 92 13.53 12.87 -7.09
C LYS A 92 12.01 13.00 -7.21
N VAL A 93 11.53 14.21 -7.45
CA VAL A 93 10.11 14.44 -7.78
C VAL A 93 9.73 13.67 -9.05
N GLY A 94 8.72 12.81 -8.95
CA GLY A 94 8.30 11.91 -10.03
C GLY A 94 9.32 10.82 -10.36
N GLY A 95 10.27 10.57 -9.45
CA GLY A 95 11.21 9.47 -9.54
C GLY A 95 10.54 8.14 -9.28
N HIS A 96 11.14 7.09 -9.84
CA HIS A 96 10.75 5.71 -9.65
C HIS A 96 12.02 4.86 -9.55
N PRO A 97 12.08 3.85 -8.66
CA PRO A 97 11.07 3.49 -7.66
C PRO A 97 11.05 4.44 -6.44
N ASP A 98 10.01 4.32 -5.59
CA ASP A 98 9.79 5.17 -4.41
C ASP A 98 10.87 5.03 -3.32
N LEU A 99 11.35 3.79 -3.08
CA LEU A 99 12.42 3.48 -2.13
C LEU A 99 13.64 2.97 -2.89
N LEU A 100 14.83 3.46 -2.52
CA LEU A 100 16.10 3.14 -3.15
C LEU A 100 17.03 2.43 -2.15
N PRO A 101 17.82 1.43 -2.59
CA PRO A 101 18.84 0.84 -1.73
C PRO A 101 19.95 1.84 -1.42
N VAL A 102 20.38 1.89 -0.16
CA VAL A 102 21.45 2.78 0.28
C VAL A 102 22.72 2.48 -0.49
N GLY A 103 23.34 3.54 -1.03
CA GLY A 103 24.62 3.46 -1.75
C GLY A 103 24.54 2.97 -3.21
N VAL A 104 23.35 2.71 -3.74
CA VAL A 104 23.18 2.29 -5.15
C VAL A 104 23.06 3.49 -6.10
N TYR A 105 22.39 4.57 -5.68
CA TYR A 105 22.20 5.77 -6.50
C TYR A 105 22.84 6.99 -5.85
N ASP A 106 23.47 7.83 -6.67
CA ASP A 106 24.02 9.11 -6.26
C ASP A 106 22.92 9.99 -5.64
N ASP A 107 23.23 10.64 -4.52
CA ASP A 107 22.36 11.55 -3.77
C ASP A 107 20.96 11.02 -3.45
N THR A 108 20.74 9.70 -3.47
CA THR A 108 19.43 9.08 -3.22
C THR A 108 18.33 9.62 -4.16
N SER A 109 18.69 9.93 -5.40
CA SER A 109 17.80 10.57 -6.37
C SER A 109 17.93 9.90 -7.74
N VAL A 110 16.84 9.33 -8.24
CA VAL A 110 16.79 8.79 -9.60
C VAL A 110 15.44 9.01 -10.24
N LEU A 111 15.43 9.44 -11.52
CA LEU A 111 14.17 9.59 -12.25
C LEU A 111 13.58 8.23 -12.64
N ARG A 112 14.43 7.32 -13.12
CA ARG A 112 14.09 5.93 -13.49
C ARG A 112 15.22 5.00 -13.06
N GLY A 113 15.03 4.33 -11.94
CA GLY A 113 15.92 3.31 -11.40
C GLY A 113 15.45 1.90 -11.73
N THR A 114 16.38 0.95 -11.72
CA THR A 114 16.13 -0.49 -11.87
C THR A 114 16.05 -1.20 -10.52
N ASP A 115 16.76 -0.67 -9.53
CA ASP A 115 16.86 -1.15 -8.16
C ASP A 115 16.03 -0.27 -7.22
N GLY A 116 15.40 -0.91 -6.24
CA GLY A 116 14.50 -0.30 -5.28
C GLY A 116 13.12 -0.96 -5.23
N ILE A 117 12.19 -0.34 -4.49
CA ILE A 117 10.83 -0.84 -4.24
C ILE A 117 9.82 0.28 -4.52
N GLU A 118 8.83 0.00 -5.36
CA GLU A 118 7.66 0.85 -5.58
C GLU A 118 6.58 0.56 -4.52
N ILE A 119 6.04 1.60 -3.88
CA ILE A 119 5.05 1.48 -2.79
C ILE A 119 3.66 1.88 -3.27
N LYS A 120 2.72 0.94 -3.14
CA LYS A 120 1.35 1.12 -3.60
C LYS A 120 0.33 0.90 -2.49
N SER A 121 -0.45 1.91 -2.17
CA SER A 121 -1.63 1.74 -1.31
C SER A 121 -2.90 1.56 -2.13
N SER A 122 -3.80 0.67 -1.71
CA SER A 122 -5.07 0.48 -2.43
C SER A 122 -6.18 -0.20 -1.62
N LYS A 123 -7.43 0.13 -1.90
CA LYS A 123 -8.60 -0.65 -1.44
C LYS A 123 -8.84 -1.92 -2.28
N GLN A 124 -8.30 -1.94 -3.50
CA GLN A 124 -8.57 -3.00 -4.47
C GLN A 124 -7.96 -4.33 -4.00
N ARG A 125 -8.64 -5.42 -4.35
CA ARG A 125 -8.23 -6.79 -4.03
C ARG A 125 -7.08 -7.30 -4.92
N GLY A 126 -6.82 -6.64 -6.03
CA GLY A 126 -5.85 -7.00 -7.07
C GLY A 126 -6.02 -6.08 -8.28
N GLY A 127 -5.29 -6.33 -9.37
CA GLY A 127 -5.34 -5.48 -10.55
C GLY A 127 -4.74 -4.09 -10.33
N TRP A 128 -3.82 -3.97 -9.36
CA TRP A 128 -3.26 -2.68 -8.97
C TRP A 128 -2.56 -2.01 -10.15
N GLN A 129 -2.85 -0.73 -10.32
CA GLN A 129 -2.49 0.01 -11.53
C GLN A 129 -1.24 0.87 -11.36
N GLY A 130 -0.40 0.93 -12.38
CA GLY A 130 0.69 1.90 -12.54
C GLY A 130 0.51 2.68 -13.84
N HIS A 131 1.36 3.68 -14.07
CA HIS A 131 1.35 4.42 -15.33
C HIS A 131 1.92 3.58 -16.49
N ASN A 132 2.94 2.77 -16.23
CA ASN A 132 3.59 1.90 -17.20
C ASN A 132 3.81 0.50 -16.62
N PRO A 133 4.00 -0.53 -17.47
CA PRO A 133 4.58 -1.79 -17.04
C PRO A 133 6.01 -1.54 -16.59
N GLU A 134 6.30 -1.86 -15.33
CA GLU A 134 7.60 -1.62 -14.72
C GLU A 134 8.08 -2.93 -14.07
N ALA A 135 9.28 -3.36 -14.43
CA ALA A 135 9.91 -4.51 -13.82
C ALA A 135 10.67 -4.04 -12.57
N GLY A 136 10.54 -4.76 -11.46
CA GLY A 136 11.12 -4.37 -10.19
C GLY A 136 10.29 -4.83 -9.00
N TRP A 137 10.74 -4.50 -7.80
CA TRP A 137 9.99 -4.81 -6.59
C TRP A 137 8.82 -3.87 -6.41
N VAL A 138 7.66 -4.46 -6.15
CA VAL A 138 6.43 -3.74 -5.78
C VAL A 138 5.98 -4.21 -4.42
N MET A 139 5.64 -3.27 -3.54
CA MET A 139 5.03 -3.54 -2.25
C MET A 139 3.66 -2.87 -2.16
N VAL A 140 2.63 -3.68 -1.95
CA VAL A 140 1.24 -3.24 -1.89
C VAL A 140 0.73 -3.25 -0.46
N PHE A 141 0.28 -2.09 0.02
CA PHE A 141 -0.45 -1.90 1.27
C PHE A 141 -1.95 -1.84 0.97
N ARG A 142 -2.63 -2.97 1.14
CA ARG A 142 -4.07 -3.03 0.96
C ARG A 142 -4.77 -2.57 2.23
N TYR A 143 -5.67 -1.60 2.09
CA TYR A 143 -6.39 -1.02 3.22
C TYR A 143 -7.92 -1.11 3.08
N ILE A 144 -8.60 -0.98 4.21
CA ILE A 144 -10.03 -0.80 4.32
C ILE A 144 -10.34 0.52 5.02
N ILE A 145 -11.50 1.08 4.68
CA ILE A 145 -12.05 2.28 5.32
C ILE A 145 -13.49 1.98 5.72
N ASP A 146 -13.90 2.49 6.87
CA ASP A 146 -15.29 2.49 7.28
C ASP A 146 -15.97 3.76 6.75
N ILE A 147 -16.89 3.58 5.81
CA ILE A 147 -17.69 4.65 5.21
C ILE A 147 -19.18 4.50 5.52
N GLN A 148 -19.55 3.51 6.34
CA GLN A 148 -20.93 3.12 6.57
C GLN A 148 -21.41 3.52 7.96
N THR A 149 -20.52 3.48 8.96
CA THR A 149 -20.89 3.79 10.34
C THR A 149 -21.26 5.26 10.51
N GLU A 150 -22.38 5.49 11.21
CA GLU A 150 -22.90 6.81 11.56
C GLU A 150 -23.14 6.89 13.09
N PRO A 151 -22.92 8.05 13.72
CA PRO A 151 -22.41 9.28 13.11
C PRO A 151 -20.95 9.09 12.67
N PRO A 152 -20.35 9.96 11.83
CA PRO A 152 -18.99 9.73 11.33
C PRO A 152 -18.02 9.48 12.48
N GLU A 153 -18.27 10.11 13.63
CA GLU A 153 -17.60 9.94 14.93
C GLU A 153 -17.43 8.51 15.42
N ALA A 154 -18.31 7.60 15.01
CA ALA A 154 -18.24 6.19 15.39
C ALA A 154 -17.47 5.31 14.39
N ARG A 155 -17.00 5.85 13.25
CA ARG A 155 -16.33 5.05 12.21
C ARG A 155 -15.03 4.44 12.70
N ARG A 156 -14.80 3.17 12.34
CA ARG A 156 -13.53 2.49 12.60
C ARG A 156 -12.37 3.16 11.85
N PRO A 157 -11.14 3.13 12.39
CA PRO A 157 -9.97 3.72 11.74
C PRO A 157 -9.65 3.04 10.40
N THR A 158 -8.95 3.75 9.51
CA THR A 158 -8.37 3.14 8.31
C THR A 158 -7.39 2.03 8.72
N GLU A 159 -7.57 0.82 8.19
CA GLU A 159 -6.79 -0.36 8.60
C GLU A 159 -6.11 -1.00 7.39
N ILE A 160 -4.83 -1.39 7.55
CA ILE A 160 -4.11 -2.20 6.56
C ILE A 160 -4.47 -3.65 6.82
N VAL A 161 -5.01 -4.32 5.81
CA VAL A 161 -5.43 -5.73 5.89
C VAL A 161 -4.45 -6.67 5.19
N GLN A 162 -3.64 -6.17 4.27
CA GLN A 162 -2.58 -6.96 3.64
C GLN A 162 -1.37 -6.06 3.29
N ILE A 163 -0.16 -6.59 3.48
CA ILE A 163 1.08 -6.06 2.93
C ILE A 163 1.68 -7.19 2.08
N LEU A 164 1.81 -6.94 0.79
CA LEU A 164 2.25 -7.93 -0.21
C LEU A 164 3.49 -7.40 -0.93
N ALA A 165 4.52 -8.21 -1.10
CA ALA A 165 5.74 -7.79 -1.78
C ALA A 165 6.25 -8.87 -2.73
N ALA A 166 6.59 -8.48 -3.96
CA ALA A 166 7.20 -9.35 -4.94
C ALA A 166 8.01 -8.55 -5.97
N ASN A 167 9.02 -9.20 -6.55
CA ASN A 167 9.65 -8.74 -7.77
C ASN A 167 8.76 -9.11 -8.97
N LEU A 168 8.33 -8.11 -9.72
CA LEU A 168 7.48 -8.26 -10.90
C LEU A 168 8.30 -8.05 -12.17
N GLU A 169 7.94 -8.79 -13.20
CA GLU A 169 8.47 -8.69 -14.55
C GLU A 169 7.47 -7.96 -15.45
N LEU A 170 7.89 -7.51 -16.63
CA LEU A 170 6.99 -6.86 -17.59
C LEU A 170 5.80 -7.74 -17.99
N SER A 171 5.97 -9.07 -18.01
CA SER A 171 4.92 -10.05 -18.28
C SER A 171 3.86 -10.15 -17.19
N ASP A 172 4.11 -9.60 -16.00
CA ASP A 172 3.15 -9.55 -14.88
C ASP A 172 2.16 -8.38 -15.02
N TRP A 173 2.19 -7.64 -16.13
CA TRP A 173 1.36 -6.48 -16.39
C TRP A 173 0.49 -6.64 -17.64
N ASN A 174 -0.75 -6.15 -17.55
CA ASN A 174 -1.58 -5.85 -18.71
C ASN A 174 -1.49 -4.35 -19.00
N PHE A 175 -1.17 -3.97 -20.24
CA PHE A 175 -1.09 -2.59 -20.66
C PHE A 175 -2.34 -2.15 -21.43
N SER A 176 -2.96 -1.06 -20.99
CA SER A 176 -4.05 -0.40 -21.68
C SER A 176 -3.60 0.98 -22.15
N GLY A 177 -3.17 1.06 -23.41
CA GLY A 177 -2.79 2.31 -24.06
C GLY A 177 -3.98 3.24 -24.34
N ARG A 178 -3.71 4.39 -24.96
CA ARG A 178 -4.75 5.31 -25.46
C ARG A 178 -5.12 4.95 -26.89
N LEU A 179 -6.43 4.88 -27.16
CA LEU A 179 -6.98 4.71 -28.51
C LEU A 179 -7.89 5.90 -28.85
N GLY A 180 -7.74 6.42 -30.08
CA GLY A 180 -8.61 7.47 -30.64
C GLY A 180 -8.70 8.73 -29.76
N ARG A 181 -9.93 9.21 -29.53
CA ARG A 181 -10.21 10.44 -28.75
C ARG A 181 -10.24 10.22 -27.22
N SER A 182 -9.73 9.09 -26.73
CA SER A 182 -9.82 8.74 -25.31
C SER A 182 -9.06 9.73 -24.41
N ARG A 183 -9.76 10.27 -23.41
CA ARG A 183 -9.20 11.12 -22.35
C ARG A 183 -8.62 10.31 -21.17
N ARG A 184 -8.68 8.97 -21.22
CA ARG A 184 -8.13 8.13 -20.14
C ARG A 184 -6.61 8.24 -20.11
N THR A 185 -6.05 8.27 -18.91
CA THR A 185 -4.62 8.09 -18.67
C THR A 185 -4.20 6.69 -19.10
N ILE A 186 -3.03 6.57 -19.73
CA ILE A 186 -2.41 5.26 -20.00
C ILE A 186 -2.28 4.53 -18.66
N THR A 187 -2.63 3.24 -18.66
CA THR A 187 -2.65 2.45 -17.43
C THR A 187 -2.06 1.08 -17.67
N ALA A 188 -1.11 0.68 -16.84
CA ALA A 188 -0.71 -0.71 -16.68
C ALA A 188 -1.41 -1.26 -15.43
N SER A 189 -1.84 -2.52 -15.47
CA SER A 189 -2.43 -3.19 -14.30
C SER A 189 -1.75 -4.52 -14.08
N ILE A 190 -1.39 -4.82 -12.83
CA ILE A 190 -0.80 -6.10 -12.47
C ILE A 190 -1.82 -7.21 -12.78
N ASN A 191 -1.42 -8.18 -13.59
CA ASN A 191 -2.27 -9.26 -14.04
C ASN A 191 -2.40 -10.37 -12.98
N LYS A 192 -3.06 -11.47 -13.33
CA LYS A 192 -3.31 -12.58 -12.39
C LYS A 192 -2.01 -13.22 -11.87
N ASP A 193 -0.97 -13.28 -12.70
CA ASP A 193 0.29 -13.95 -12.37
C ASP A 193 1.13 -13.05 -11.46
N GLY A 194 1.18 -11.74 -11.74
CA GLY A 194 1.76 -10.77 -10.82
C GLY A 194 1.04 -10.69 -9.47
N VAL A 195 -0.30 -10.75 -9.45
CA VAL A 195 -1.07 -10.83 -8.20
C VAL A 195 -0.77 -12.14 -7.46
N HIS A 196 -0.57 -13.25 -8.17
CA HIS A 196 -0.18 -14.51 -7.55
C HIS A 196 1.22 -14.38 -6.91
N LYS A 197 2.22 -13.85 -7.63
CA LYS A 197 3.56 -13.57 -7.08
C LYS A 197 3.49 -12.74 -5.79
N LEU A 198 2.75 -11.63 -5.81
CA LEU A 198 2.54 -10.77 -4.63
C LEU A 198 1.93 -11.52 -3.43
N ARG A 199 0.99 -12.44 -3.67
CA ARG A 199 0.31 -13.19 -2.61
C ARG A 199 1.09 -14.40 -2.10
N SER A 200 2.08 -14.87 -2.83
CA SER A 200 2.92 -16.01 -2.42
C SER A 200 3.93 -15.65 -1.33
N ASN A 201 4.11 -14.36 -1.04
CA ASN A 201 5.04 -13.86 -0.04
C ASN A 201 4.44 -12.64 0.72
N PRO A 202 3.34 -12.83 1.48
CA PRO A 202 2.77 -11.74 2.24
C PRO A 202 3.70 -11.38 3.41
N VAL A 203 3.82 -10.08 3.73
CA VAL A 203 4.47 -9.58 4.94
C VAL A 203 3.48 -9.54 6.10
N TYR A 204 2.26 -9.09 5.81
CA TYR A 204 1.16 -8.98 6.76
C TYR A 204 -0.14 -9.36 6.07
N GLN A 205 -1.02 -10.14 6.71
CA GLN A 205 -2.23 -10.62 6.07
C GLN A 205 -3.33 -11.00 7.06
N HIS A 206 -4.40 -10.21 7.07
CA HIS A 206 -5.63 -10.54 7.76
C HIS A 206 -6.36 -11.70 7.03
N PRO A 207 -6.69 -12.81 7.73
CA PRO A 207 -7.29 -14.02 7.14
C PRO A 207 -8.57 -13.79 6.32
N ASP A 208 -9.49 -12.95 6.80
CA ASP A 208 -10.76 -12.66 6.11
C ASP A 208 -10.60 -11.86 4.81
N TYR A 209 -9.42 -11.26 4.62
CA TYR A 209 -9.09 -10.44 3.47
C TYR A 209 -8.21 -11.18 2.46
N VAL A 210 -7.87 -12.44 2.74
CA VAL A 210 -7.27 -13.36 1.78
C VAL A 210 -8.29 -13.67 0.69
N VAL A 211 -8.00 -13.25 -0.53
CA VAL A 211 -8.83 -13.62 -1.68
C VAL A 211 -8.52 -15.06 -2.03
N LYS A 212 -9.39 -15.98 -1.60
CA LYS A 212 -9.31 -17.39 -1.99
C LYS A 212 -9.32 -17.50 -3.53
N PRO A 213 -8.51 -18.39 -4.12
CA PRO A 213 -8.64 -18.70 -5.54
C PRO A 213 -10.11 -19.03 -5.84
N ARG A 214 -10.65 -18.53 -6.96
CA ARG A 214 -11.86 -19.15 -7.50
C ARG A 214 -11.45 -20.59 -7.83
N LEU A 215 -11.93 -21.55 -7.05
CA LEU A 215 -11.94 -22.93 -7.48
C LEU A 215 -12.77 -22.94 -8.76
N TYR A 216 -12.11 -23.03 -9.90
CA TYR A 216 -12.82 -23.45 -11.10
C TYR A 216 -13.29 -24.85 -10.77
N ALA A 217 -14.61 -25.02 -10.60
CA ALA A 217 -15.20 -26.33 -10.66
C ALA A 217 -14.68 -26.95 -11.95
N LEU A 218 -13.94 -28.06 -11.84
CA LEU A 218 -13.72 -28.95 -12.97
C LEU A 218 -15.12 -29.29 -13.45
N THR A 219 -15.56 -28.67 -14.53
CA THR A 219 -16.73 -29.13 -15.27
C THR A 219 -16.28 -30.46 -15.86
N SER A 220 -16.54 -31.52 -15.12
CA SER A 220 -16.61 -32.86 -15.67
C SER A 220 -17.85 -32.89 -16.57
N GLU A 221 -17.61 -32.79 -17.87
CA GLU A 221 -18.35 -33.46 -18.96
C GLU A 221 -17.53 -33.37 -20.25
#